data_AF-A0A956IBK2-F1
#
_entry.id   AF-A0A956IBK2-F1
#
_cell.length_a   1.000
_cell.length_b   1.000
_cell.length_c   1.000
_cell.angle_alpha   90.00
_cell.angle_beta   90.00
_cell.angle_gamma   90.00
#
_symmetry.space_group_name_H-M   'P 1'
#
loop_
_entity.id
_entity.type
_entity.pdbx_description
1 polymer ?
#
loop_
_entity_poly.entity_id
_entity_poly.type
_entity_poly.pdbx_seq_one_letter_code
_entity_poly.pdbx_strand_id
1 'polypeptide(L)' 'MDFWVRFWGVRGSIACPSPNHVRYGGNTSCIEVHAAGRSIVLDAGTGIRNLGQSFLQRKINRADLLLTHT' A
#
# COMPACT_ATOMS: atom_id res chain seq x y z
N MET A 1 10.83 19.04 3.04
CA MET A 1 9.46 18.58 2.74
C MET A 1 9.56 17.09 2.51
N ASP A 2 8.99 16.29 3.42
CA ASP A 2 9.11 14.85 3.34
C ASP A 2 8.08 14.32 2.33
N PHE A 3 8.59 13.86 1.20
CA PHE A 3 7.83 13.20 0.15
C PHE A 3 8.41 11.81 -0.08
N TRP A 4 7.58 10.78 0.02
CA TRP A 4 7.99 9.42 -0.29
C TRP A 4 6.83 8.56 -0.74
N VAL A 5 7.16 7.47 -1.43
CA VAL A 5 6.21 6.48 -1.92
C VAL A 5 6.63 5.11 -1.40
N ARG A 6 5.67 4.33 -0.91
CA ARG A 6 5.87 2.94 -0.50
C ARG A 6 4.87 2.03 -1.18
N PHE A 7 5.37 0.96 -1.77
CA PHE A 7 4.58 -0.07 -2.42
C PHE A 7 4.27 -1.16 -1.41
N TRP A 8 2.99 -1.31 -1.05
CA TRP A 8 2.49 -2.36 -0.18
C TRP A 8 2.00 -3.58 -0.97
N GLY A 9 1.65 -3.38 -2.24
CA GLY A 9 1.45 -4.41 -3.24
C GLY A 9 1.72 -3.89 -4.65
N VAL A 10 2.21 -4.79 -5.51
CA VAL A 10 2.74 -4.50 -6.86
C VAL A 10 2.21 -5.47 -7.92
N ARG A 11 1.32 -6.39 -7.54
CA ARG A 11 0.66 -7.30 -8.48
C ARG A 11 -0.62 -6.66 -9.01
N GLY A 12 -1.05 -7.09 -10.18
CA GLY A 12 -2.33 -6.71 -10.77
C GLY A 12 -3.51 -7.37 -10.04
N SER A 13 -4.45 -7.92 -10.80
CA SER A 13 -5.70 -8.45 -10.26
C SER A 13 -5.54 -9.63 -9.29
N ILE A 14 -4.46 -10.42 -9.41
CA ILE A 14 -4.27 -11.67 -8.67
C ILE A 14 -3.02 -11.57 -7.79
N ALA A 15 -3.18 -11.89 -6.50
CA ALA A 15 -2.05 -12.01 -5.58
C ALA A 15 -1.22 -13.25 -5.94
N CYS A 16 0.10 -13.14 -5.82
CA CYS A 16 1.03 -14.22 -6.13
C CYS A 16 1.87 -14.59 -4.88
N PRO A 17 1.29 -15.27 -3.88
CA PRO A 17 1.95 -15.63 -2.63
C PRO A 17 2.83 -16.87 -2.81
N SER A 18 3.88 -16.77 -3.61
CA SER A 18 4.85 -17.85 -3.84
C SER A 18 6.29 -17.33 -3.70
N PRO A 19 7.24 -18.15 -3.20
CA PRO A 19 8.66 -17.80 -3.11
C PRO A 19 9.23 -17.22 -4.41
N ASN A 20 8.78 -17.71 -5.56
CA ASN A 20 9.21 -17.27 -6.89
C ASN A 20 8.87 -15.80 -7.19
N HIS A 21 7.95 -15.20 -6.44
CA HIS A 21 7.45 -13.82 -6.67
C HIS A 21 7.85 -12.85 -5.54
N VAL A 22 8.65 -13.30 -4.56
CA VAL A 22 9.01 -12.51 -3.36
C VAL A 22 9.89 -11.31 -3.67
N ARG A 23 10.76 -11.37 -4.69
CA ARG A 23 11.70 -10.29 -5.03
C ARG A 23 11.02 -8.92 -5.13
N TYR A 24 9.81 -8.87 -5.68
CA TYR A 24 9.03 -7.63 -5.83
C TYR A 24 7.77 -7.60 -4.96
N GLY A 25 7.32 -8.74 -4.43
CA GLY A 25 6.15 -8.86 -3.55
C GLY A 25 5.00 -9.65 -4.17
N GLY A 26 4.18 -10.26 -3.32
CA GLY A 26 3.04 -11.09 -3.72
C GLY A 26 1.68 -10.39 -3.69
N ASN A 27 1.59 -9.22 -3.07
CA ASN A 27 0.31 -8.52 -2.88
C ASN A 27 -0.12 -7.75 -4.13
N THR A 28 -1.44 -7.69 -4.36
CA THR A 28 -2.11 -6.83 -5.35
C THR A 28 -2.05 -5.34 -4.98
N SER A 29 -2.23 -4.48 -5.99
CA SER A 29 -2.04 -3.02 -5.95
C SER A 29 -2.48 -2.37 -4.62
N CYS A 30 -1.52 -1.75 -3.95
CA CYS A 30 -1.76 -0.89 -2.79
C CYS A 30 -0.50 -0.04 -2.58
N ILE A 31 -0.64 1.28 -2.67
CA ILE A 31 0.48 2.23 -2.60
C ILE A 31 0.17 3.28 -1.56
N GLU A 32 1.16 3.61 -0.73
CA GLU A 32 1.10 4.77 0.16
C GLU A 32 1.99 5.87 -0.40
N VAL A 33 1.42 7.05 -0.59
CA VAL A 33 2.14 8.29 -0.86
C VAL A 33 2.07 9.14 0.41
N HIS A 34 3.23 9.51 0.93
CA HIS A 34 3.33 10.48 2.00
C HIS A 34 3.76 11.82 1.45
N ALA A 35 2.96 12.86 1.70
CA ALA A 35 3.25 14.21 1.26
C ALA A 35 2.63 15.20 2.23
N ALA A 36 3.37 16.26 2.59
CA ALA A 36 2.90 17.33 3.46
C ALA A 36 2.27 16.83 4.78
N GLY A 37 2.85 15.79 5.39
CA GLY A 37 2.38 15.20 6.65
C GLY A 37 1.10 14.37 6.51
N ARG A 38 0.61 14.14 5.29
CA ARG A 38 -0.58 13.34 5.00
C ARG A 38 -0.20 12.02 4.34
N SER A 39 -1.00 10.99 4.60
CA SER A 39 -0.89 9.70 3.93
C SER A 39 -2.05 9.56 2.96
N ILE A 40 -1.72 9.35 1.69
CA ILE A 40 -2.65 9.08 0.61
C ILE A 40 -2.44 7.63 0.19
N VAL A 41 -3.51 6.86 0.10
CA VAL A 41 -3.49 5.45 -0.29
C VAL A 41 -4.09 5.34 -1.68
N LEU A 42 -3.34 4.77 -2.62
CA LEU A 42 -3.83 4.45 -3.96
C LEU A 42 -4.13 2.96 -4.00
N ASP A 43 -5.38 2.63 -4.28
CA ASP A 43 -5.97 1.29 -4.25
C ASP A 43 -5.89 0.56 -2.89
N ALA A 44 -6.85 -0.34 -2.71
CA ALA A 44 -7.04 -1.14 -1.50
C ALA A 44 -6.93 -2.64 -1.78
N GLY A 45 -6.00 -3.05 -2.65
CA GLY A 45 -5.71 -4.47 -2.89
C GLY A 45 -5.16 -5.18 -1.65
N THR A 46 -4.76 -6.44 -1.80
CA THR A 46 -4.29 -7.30 -0.70
C THR A 46 -3.10 -6.73 0.09
N GLY A 47 -2.36 -5.77 -0.47
CA GLY A 47 -1.32 -5.01 0.25
C GLY A 47 -1.85 -4.16 1.41
N ILE A 48 -3.16 -3.84 1.42
CA ILE A 48 -3.81 -3.01 2.44
C ILE A 48 -3.66 -3.58 3.85
N ARG A 49 -3.56 -4.91 3.98
CA ARG A 49 -3.36 -5.55 5.30
C ARG A 49 -2.04 -5.13 5.94
N ASN A 50 -0.95 -5.14 5.17
CA ASN A 50 0.38 -4.76 5.67
C ASN A 50 0.47 -3.24 5.90
N LEU A 51 -0.16 -2.46 5.02
CA LEU A 51 -0.33 -1.02 5.21
C LEU A 51 -1.04 -0.70 6.54
N GLY A 52 -2.16 -1.37 6.82
CA GLY A 52 -2.92 -1.18 8.05
C GLY A 52 -2.10 -1.48 9.31
N GLN A 53 -1.31 -2.57 9.30
CA GLN A 53 -0.39 -2.87 10.41
C GLN A 53 0.66 -1.77 10.61
N SER A 54 1.19 -1.24 9.51
CA SER A 54 2.13 -0.11 9.53
C SER A 54 1.48 1.19 10.04
N PHE A 55 0.23 1.47 9.70
CA PHE A 55 -0.52 2.61 10.22
C PHE A 55 -0.72 2.51 11.74
N LEU A 56 -1.08 1.32 12.25
CA LEU A 56 -1.19 1.09 13.69
C LEU A 56 0.13 1.37 14.41
N GLN A 57 1.25 0.85 13.88
CA GLN A 57 2.59 1.07 14.46
C GLN A 57 3.01 2.54 14.41
N ARG A 58 2.71 3.23 13.31
CA ARG A 58 3.02 4.66 13.12
C ARG A 58 1.98 5.61 13.73
N LYS A 59 0.94 5.08 14.38
CA LYS A 59 -0.18 5.85 14.95
C LYS A 59 -0.88 6.77 13.93
N ILE A 60 -0.98 6.32 12.69
CA ILE A 60 -1.73 7.03 11.64
C ILE A 60 -3.21 6.67 11.78
N ASN A 61 -4.02 7.67 12.12
CA ASN A 61 -5.46 7.52 12.32
C ASN A 61 -6.29 8.10 11.18
N ARG A 62 -5.65 8.75 10.20
CA ARG A 62 -6.30 9.36 9.05
C ARG A 62 -5.44 9.18 7.81
N ALA A 63 -6.06 8.72 6.73
CA ALA A 63 -5.50 8.68 5.40
C ALA A 63 -6.61 8.92 4.37
N ASP A 64 -6.24 9.47 3.21
CA ASP A 64 -7.14 9.62 2.07
C ASP A 64 -7.01 8.37 1.19
N LEU A 65 -8.10 7.64 0.94
CA LEU A 65 -8.11 6.46 0.07
C LEU A 65 -8.68 6.82 -1.30
N LEU A 66 -7.88 6.63 -2.35
CA LEU A 66 -8.26 6.85 -3.74
C LEU A 66 -8.31 5.50 -4.45
N LEU A 67 -9.48 5.15 -4.98
CA LEU A 67 -9.68 3.93 -5.76
C LEU A 67 -9.59 4.27 -7.25
N THR A 68 -8.70 3.57 -7.96
CA THR A 68 -8.47 3.86 -9.39
C THR A 68 -9.54 3.26 -10.29
N HIS A 69 -10.17 2.15 -9.89
CA HIS A 69 -11.18 1.42 -10.64
C HIS A 69 -12.06 0.56 -9.71
N THR A 70 -12.99 -0.18 -10.32
CA THR A 70 -13.90 -1.16 -9.70
C THR A 70 -13.49 -2.59 -10.01
#